data_AF-A0A4S3M7I7-F1
#
_entry.id   AF-A0A4S3M7I7-F1
#
_cell.length_a   1.000
_cell.length_b   1.000
_cell.length_c   1.000
_cell.angle_alpha   90.00
_cell.angle_beta   90.00
_cell.angle_gamma   90.00
#
_symmetry.space_group_name_H-M   'P 1'
#
loop_
_entity.id
_entity.type
_entity.pdbx_description
1 polymer ?
#
loop_
_entity_poly.entity_id
_entity_poly.type
_entity_poly.pdbx_seq_one_letter_code
_entity_poly.pdbx_strand_id
1 'polypeptide(L)'
;MWDEVKAKLRVLKDLDKTRQVFGARHHLYQFGPQLTDAQIAAWENANNAALPAPLRSYYQECGNGGPGPFYGLQSLEKIKGYHPDAPFLDADQLRDLARQNAEDDDEDCEFYYDSENSWDVPDDALQGLLSIIDYGCGTRVCLIANGPRAGELTYRSDERGLIDGRPLIDEFHHWLDQEATNFRRVIQMMQQVATAQELNEACIAQYQLYSARDYMVSYLGIVKPADLFGEAENRFHGASQNPWYEAQFPRKKIFGLF
;
A
#
# COMPACT_ATOMS: atom_id res chain seq x y z
N MET A 1 -15.98 -12.88 6.99
CA MET A 1 -16.02 -11.73 6.06
C MET A 1 -14.83 -11.75 5.11
N TRP A 2 -13.65 -12.13 5.59
CA TRP A 2 -12.38 -12.00 4.83
C TRP A 2 -12.02 -13.19 3.93
N ASP A 3 -12.92 -14.14 3.70
CA ASP A 3 -12.62 -15.37 2.96
C ASP A 3 -12.29 -15.13 1.49
N GLU A 4 -12.99 -14.21 0.84
CA GLU A 4 -12.71 -13.82 -0.54
C GLU A 4 -11.36 -13.09 -0.65
N VAL A 5 -11.02 -12.21 0.30
CA VAL A 5 -9.70 -11.58 0.40
C VAL A 5 -8.60 -12.64 0.51
N LYS A 6 -8.76 -13.64 1.40
CA LYS A 6 -7.81 -14.75 1.55
C LYS A 6 -7.71 -15.61 0.28
N ALA A 7 -8.78 -15.74 -0.50
CA ALA A 7 -8.77 -16.46 -1.78
C ALA A 7 -8.03 -15.68 -2.87
N LYS A 8 -8.34 -14.39 -3.04
CA LYS A 8 -7.66 -13.48 -3.98
C LYS A 8 -6.17 -13.37 -3.67
N LEU A 9 -5.80 -13.31 -2.39
CA LEU A 9 -4.40 -13.26 -1.95
C LEU A 9 -3.62 -14.53 -2.35
N ARG A 10 -4.23 -15.71 -2.24
CA ARG A 10 -3.61 -16.98 -2.68
C ARG A 10 -3.31 -16.95 -4.18
N VAL A 11 -4.25 -16.45 -4.99
CA VAL A 11 -4.04 -16.28 -6.43
C VAL A 11 -2.87 -15.34 -6.71
N LEU A 12 -2.79 -14.19 -6.03
CA LEU A 12 -1.66 -13.28 -6.20
C LEU A 12 -0.33 -13.90 -5.80
N LYS A 13 -0.29 -14.64 -4.69
CA LYS A 13 0.91 -15.34 -4.24
C LYS A 13 1.44 -16.33 -5.28
N ASP A 14 0.54 -17.02 -5.99
CA ASP A 14 0.90 -17.98 -7.04
C ASP A 14 1.37 -17.28 -8.33
N LEU A 15 0.84 -16.08 -8.62
CA LEU A 15 1.25 -15.26 -9.77
C LEU A 15 2.59 -14.54 -9.51
N ASP A 16 2.80 -14.01 -8.31
CA ASP A 16 3.99 -13.24 -7.92
C ASP A 16 5.11 -14.15 -7.38
N LYS A 17 5.55 -15.11 -8.21
CA LYS A 17 6.42 -16.24 -7.79
C LYS A 17 7.74 -15.80 -7.14
N THR A 18 8.28 -14.66 -7.55
CA THR A 18 9.54 -14.12 -6.99
C THR A 18 9.34 -12.84 -6.16
N ARG A 19 8.08 -12.50 -5.84
CA ARG A 19 7.72 -11.39 -4.96
C ARG A 19 8.30 -10.06 -5.45
N GLN A 20 8.01 -9.65 -6.69
CA GLN A 20 8.56 -8.41 -7.28
C GLN A 20 7.56 -7.26 -7.26
N VAL A 21 6.28 -7.56 -7.13
CA VAL A 21 5.25 -6.52 -7.02
C VAL A 21 5.50 -5.70 -5.75
N PHE A 22 5.19 -4.41 -5.82
CA PHE A 22 5.36 -3.49 -4.69
C PHE A 22 4.67 -4.04 -3.44
N GLY A 23 5.31 -3.90 -2.28
CA GLY A 23 4.79 -4.41 -1.01
C GLY A 23 5.00 -5.90 -0.74
N ALA A 24 4.98 -6.74 -1.79
CA ALA A 24 4.94 -8.21 -1.68
C ALA A 24 6.07 -8.81 -0.82
N ARG A 25 7.20 -8.13 -0.72
CA ARG A 25 8.38 -8.56 0.06
C ARG A 25 8.30 -8.28 1.54
N HIS A 26 7.56 -7.25 1.91
CA HIS A 26 7.38 -6.89 3.30
C HIS A 26 6.48 -7.91 3.98
N HIS A 27 5.38 -8.27 3.31
CA HIS A 27 4.37 -9.14 3.90
C HIS A 27 4.40 -10.59 3.39
N LEU A 28 5.13 -10.91 2.31
CA LEU A 28 5.29 -12.27 1.76
C LEU A 28 4.00 -13.00 1.41
N TYR A 29 2.90 -12.25 1.25
CA TYR A 29 1.52 -12.78 1.19
C TYR A 29 1.17 -13.69 2.39
N GLN A 30 1.72 -13.41 3.57
CA GLN A 30 1.55 -14.22 4.78
C GLN A 30 0.97 -13.37 5.90
N PHE A 31 -0.18 -13.79 6.41
CA PHE A 31 -0.77 -13.20 7.60
C PHE A 31 0.04 -13.56 8.85
N GLY A 32 0.07 -12.64 9.81
CA GLY A 32 0.52 -12.95 11.17
C GLY A 32 -0.44 -13.91 11.90
N PRO A 33 -0.14 -14.28 13.15
CA PRO A 33 -1.06 -15.06 13.97
C PRO A 33 -2.35 -14.28 14.26
N GLN A 34 -3.51 -14.95 14.25
CA GLN A 34 -4.78 -14.33 14.65
C GLN A 34 -4.72 -13.86 16.10
N LEU A 35 -5.32 -12.70 16.37
CA LEU A 35 -5.38 -12.14 17.72
C LEU A 35 -6.64 -12.61 18.45
N THR A 36 -6.48 -12.87 19.74
CA THR A 36 -7.59 -13.17 20.66
C THR A 36 -8.22 -11.87 21.19
N ASP A 37 -9.46 -11.96 21.68
CA ASP A 37 -10.11 -10.84 22.36
C ASP A 37 -9.27 -10.30 23.53
N ALA A 38 -8.58 -11.18 24.27
CA ALA A 38 -7.74 -10.78 25.39
C ALA A 38 -6.53 -9.94 24.95
N GLN A 39 -5.90 -10.28 23.82
CA GLN A 39 -4.79 -9.51 23.26
C GLN A 39 -5.26 -8.14 22.76
N ILE A 40 -6.42 -8.08 22.10
CA ILE A 40 -7.01 -6.83 21.63
C ILE A 40 -7.40 -5.95 22.83
N ALA A 41 -8.08 -6.50 23.83
CA ALA A 41 -8.45 -5.78 25.05
C ALA A 41 -7.23 -5.26 25.82
N ALA A 42 -6.14 -6.02 25.87
CA ALA A 42 -4.90 -5.55 26.48
C ALA A 42 -4.32 -4.31 25.76
N TRP A 43 -4.36 -4.31 24.43
CA TRP A 43 -3.95 -3.14 23.64
C TRP A 43 -4.90 -1.95 23.84
N GLU A 44 -6.22 -2.19 23.83
CA GLU A 44 -7.23 -1.14 24.02
C GLU A 44 -7.04 -0.46 25.39
N ASN A 45 -6.84 -1.25 26.45
CA ASN A 45 -6.56 -0.74 27.79
C ASN A 45 -5.24 0.05 27.86
N ALA A 46 -4.18 -0.41 27.18
CA ALA A 46 -2.89 0.26 27.18
C ALA A 46 -2.90 1.60 26.42
N ASN A 47 -3.76 1.73 25.41
CA ASN A 47 -3.86 2.93 24.56
C ASN A 47 -5.06 3.83 24.91
N ASN A 48 -5.86 3.46 25.91
CA ASN A 48 -7.10 4.14 26.28
C ASN A 48 -8.08 4.32 25.09
N ALA A 49 -8.02 3.43 24.10
CA ALA A 49 -8.75 3.58 22.84
C ALA A 49 -9.35 2.25 22.38
N ALA A 50 -10.57 2.30 21.85
CA ALA A 50 -11.20 1.15 21.25
C ALA A 50 -10.58 0.85 19.88
N LEU A 51 -10.32 -0.42 19.59
CA LEU A 51 -9.87 -0.86 18.29
C LEU A 51 -11.07 -0.82 17.33
N PRO A 52 -10.99 -0.10 16.20
CA PRO A 52 -12.10 -0.01 15.27
C PRO A 52 -12.56 -1.37 14.77
N ALA A 53 -13.89 -1.56 14.66
CA ALA A 53 -14.48 -2.86 14.33
C ALA A 53 -13.92 -3.51 13.05
N PRO A 54 -13.68 -2.79 11.93
CA PRO A 54 -13.09 -3.39 10.74
C PRO A 54 -11.68 -3.96 10.99
N LEU A 55 -10.85 -3.26 11.77
CA LEU A 55 -9.50 -3.68 12.10
C LEU A 55 -9.47 -4.86 13.08
N ARG A 56 -10.36 -4.83 14.10
CA ARG A 56 -10.59 -5.98 14.98
C ARG A 56 -10.94 -7.22 14.18
N SER A 57 -11.91 -7.11 13.26
CA SER A 57 -12.33 -8.26 12.42
C SER A 57 -11.18 -8.81 11.57
N TYR A 58 -10.31 -7.93 11.04
CA TYR A 58 -9.14 -8.37 10.29
C TYR A 58 -8.17 -9.13 11.18
N TYR A 59 -7.80 -8.60 12.35
CA TYR A 59 -6.82 -9.27 13.21
C TYR A 59 -7.32 -10.61 13.73
N GLN A 60 -8.62 -10.78 13.92
CA GLN A 60 -9.22 -12.03 14.38
C GLN A 60 -9.42 -13.05 13.25
N GLU A 61 -9.86 -12.62 12.06
CA GLU A 61 -10.16 -13.54 10.95
C GLU A 61 -8.96 -13.82 10.02
N CYS A 62 -8.05 -12.84 9.87
CA CYS A 62 -6.89 -12.91 8.99
C CYS A 62 -5.61 -13.16 9.78
N GLY A 63 -5.21 -12.23 10.64
CA GLY A 63 -3.95 -12.32 11.37
C GLY A 63 -3.35 -10.96 11.76
N ASN A 64 -2.41 -10.96 12.70
CA ASN A 64 -1.73 -9.76 13.20
C ASN A 64 -0.79 -9.15 12.15
N GLY A 65 -1.34 -8.25 11.33
CA GLY A 65 -0.65 -7.59 10.24
C GLY A 65 -0.37 -8.52 9.05
N GLY A 66 0.49 -8.05 8.16
CA GLY A 66 0.94 -8.78 6.98
C GLY A 66 0.35 -8.19 5.70
N PRO A 67 -0.23 -9.00 4.80
CA PRO A 67 -0.61 -8.56 3.46
C PRO A 67 -1.66 -7.47 3.51
N GLY A 68 -1.50 -6.50 2.63
CA GLY A 68 -2.38 -5.36 2.45
C GLY A 68 -1.82 -4.47 1.35
N PRO A 69 -2.53 -3.41 0.97
CA PRO A 69 -2.03 -2.42 0.02
C PRO A 69 -0.71 -1.82 0.53
N PHE A 70 0.08 -1.28 -0.40
CA PHE A 70 1.35 -0.62 -0.13
C PHE A 70 2.33 -1.52 0.65
N TYR A 71 2.79 -1.10 1.83
CA TYR A 71 3.71 -1.90 2.66
C TYR A 71 3.01 -2.99 3.49
N GLY A 72 1.69 -3.13 3.37
CA GLY A 72 0.89 -4.08 4.11
C GLY A 72 0.35 -3.53 5.43
N LEU A 73 -0.56 -4.29 6.03
CA LEU A 73 -1.17 -3.91 7.31
C LEU A 73 -0.14 -4.09 8.43
N GLN A 74 0.00 -3.06 9.26
CA GLN A 74 0.81 -3.11 10.45
C GLN A 74 0.25 -4.12 11.45
N SER A 75 1.16 -4.72 12.21
CA SER A 75 0.79 -5.49 13.39
C SER A 75 0.33 -4.55 14.51
N LEU A 76 -0.48 -5.06 15.43
CA LEU A 76 -1.14 -4.31 16.50
C LEU A 76 -0.13 -3.52 17.35
N GLU A 77 1.05 -4.07 17.60
CA GLU A 77 2.14 -3.41 18.34
C GLU A 77 2.87 -2.30 17.57
N LYS A 78 2.68 -2.22 16.25
CA LYS A 78 3.30 -1.21 15.38
C LYS A 78 2.35 -0.07 15.01
N ILE A 79 1.05 -0.22 15.27
CA ILE A 79 0.08 0.86 15.04
C ILE A 79 0.51 2.09 15.80
N LYS A 80 0.66 3.20 15.08
CA LYS A 80 0.83 4.53 15.68
C LYS A 80 -0.55 5.16 15.89
N GLY A 81 -0.91 5.40 17.15
CA GLY A 81 -2.07 6.20 17.50
C GLY A 81 -1.72 7.69 17.57
N TYR A 82 -2.58 8.52 16.98
CA TYR A 82 -2.55 9.96 17.14
C TYR A 82 -3.71 10.32 18.08
N HIS A 83 -3.40 10.51 19.37
CA HIS A 83 -4.40 10.72 20.43
C HIS A 83 -5.70 9.92 20.21
N PRO A 84 -5.62 8.57 20.13
CA PRO A 84 -6.72 7.75 19.64
C PRO A 84 -7.94 7.74 20.56
N ASP A 85 -7.79 8.25 21.79
CA ASP A 85 -8.83 8.45 22.79
C ASP A 85 -9.52 9.82 22.70
N ALA A 86 -9.00 10.74 21.89
CA ALA A 86 -9.59 12.04 21.63
C ALA A 86 -10.47 12.03 20.36
N PRO A 87 -11.52 12.88 20.28
CA PRO A 87 -12.43 12.90 19.14
C PRO A 87 -11.73 13.25 17.83
N PHE A 88 -11.98 12.50 16.76
CA PHE A 88 -11.45 12.84 15.44
C PHE A 88 -11.93 14.22 14.94
N LEU A 89 -10.99 15.00 14.40
CA LEU A 89 -11.26 16.24 13.65
C LEU A 89 -11.27 15.94 12.16
N ASP A 90 -12.34 16.34 11.47
CA ASP A 90 -12.45 16.08 10.03
C ASP A 90 -11.54 16.99 9.18
N ALA A 91 -11.51 16.70 7.88
CA ALA A 91 -10.64 17.40 6.94
C ALA A 91 -10.90 18.93 6.89
N ASP A 92 -12.15 19.37 7.07
CA ASP A 92 -12.50 20.78 7.03
C ASP A 92 -12.06 21.48 8.33
N GLN A 93 -12.30 20.85 9.48
CA GLN A 93 -11.83 21.35 10.78
C GLN A 93 -10.30 21.48 10.84
N LEU A 94 -9.57 20.48 10.32
CA LEU A 94 -8.12 20.52 10.25
C LEU A 94 -7.61 21.56 9.26
N ARG A 95 -8.31 21.77 8.13
CA ARG A 95 -7.96 22.82 7.18
C ARG A 95 -8.15 24.21 7.78
N ASP A 96 -9.20 24.41 8.57
CA ASP A 96 -9.42 25.67 9.28
C ASP A 96 -8.32 25.93 10.32
N LEU A 97 -7.81 24.89 10.99
CA LEU A 97 -6.63 25.00 11.87
C LEU A 97 -5.36 25.35 11.09
N ALA A 98 -5.11 24.69 9.94
CA ALA A 98 -3.95 25.00 9.11
C ALA A 98 -3.96 26.46 8.62
N ARG A 99 -5.13 26.99 8.25
CA ARG A 99 -5.31 28.40 7.87
C ARG A 99 -4.98 29.35 9.02
N GLN A 100 -5.44 29.05 10.23
CA GLN A 100 -5.15 29.86 11.42
C GLN A 100 -3.64 29.90 11.70
N ASN A 101 -2.93 28.78 11.54
CA ASN A 101 -1.47 28.74 11.72
C ASN A 101 -0.71 29.52 10.64
N ALA A 102 -1.21 29.51 9.40
CA ALA A 102 -0.57 30.22 8.28
C ALA A 102 -0.70 31.76 8.38
N GLU A 103 -1.69 32.27 9.10
CA GLU A 103 -1.86 33.71 9.35
C GLU A 103 -0.87 34.25 10.41
N ASP A 104 -0.22 33.37 11.18
CA ASP A 104 0.76 33.73 12.22
C ASP A 104 2.23 33.75 11.72
N ASP A 105 2.50 33.29 10.48
CA ASP A 105 3.83 33.29 9.87
C ASP A 105 4.10 34.61 9.08
N ASP A 106 5.21 35.27 9.43
CA ASP A 106 5.74 36.57 8.98
C ASP A 106 5.25 37.12 7.61
N GLU A 107 4.77 38.38 7.61
CA GLU A 107 4.42 39.20 6.43
C GLU A 107 5.56 39.37 5.39
N ASP A 108 6.80 38.95 5.71
CA ASP A 108 8.02 39.15 4.91
C ASP A 108 8.48 37.91 4.11
N CYS A 109 7.69 36.82 4.05
CA CYS A 109 8.09 35.62 3.30
C CYS A 109 7.85 35.79 1.78
N GLU A 110 8.90 36.22 1.05
CA GLU A 110 8.91 36.45 -0.41
C GLU A 110 8.76 35.18 -1.28
N PHE A 111 8.62 34.00 -0.68
CA PHE A 111 8.32 32.76 -1.39
C PHE A 111 6.80 32.58 -1.41
N TYR A 112 6.19 32.59 -2.60
CA TYR A 112 4.77 32.28 -2.82
C TYR A 112 4.45 30.86 -2.33
N TYR A 113 4.25 30.70 -1.02
CA TYR A 113 3.58 29.56 -0.43
C TYR A 113 2.09 29.79 -0.64
N ASP A 114 1.47 28.88 -1.39
CA ASP A 114 0.02 28.87 -1.59
C ASP A 114 -0.64 28.46 -0.26
N SER A 115 -0.95 29.46 0.58
CA SER A 115 -1.56 29.28 1.90
C SER A 115 -2.91 28.56 1.84
N GLU A 116 -3.61 28.58 0.69
CA GLU A 116 -4.86 27.83 0.52
C GLU A 116 -4.62 26.31 0.41
N ASN A 117 -3.41 25.88 0.01
CA ASN A 117 -3.02 24.49 -0.14
C ASN A 117 -1.98 24.02 0.89
N SER A 118 -1.60 24.87 1.84
CA SER A 118 -0.69 24.47 2.93
C SER A 118 -1.40 23.55 3.92
N TRP A 119 -0.85 22.34 4.11
CA TRP A 119 -1.27 21.40 5.16
C TRP A 119 -0.29 21.45 6.33
N ASP A 120 -0.22 22.60 7.01
CA ASP A 120 0.56 22.75 8.25
C ASP A 120 -0.31 22.53 9.48
N VAL A 121 -0.72 21.27 9.64
CA VAL A 121 -1.47 20.79 10.79
C VAL A 121 -0.50 20.13 11.76
N PRO A 122 -0.41 20.59 13.02
CA PRO A 122 0.50 19.99 13.98
C PRO A 122 0.04 18.56 14.30
N ASP A 123 1.03 17.68 14.57
CA ASP A 123 0.79 16.23 14.71
C ASP A 123 -0.19 15.89 15.87
N ASP A 124 -0.33 16.78 16.85
CA ASP A 124 -1.27 16.67 17.97
C ASP A 124 -2.73 16.95 17.58
N ALA A 125 -2.97 17.77 16.55
CA ALA A 125 -4.30 18.04 16.01
C ALA A 125 -4.85 16.84 15.20
N LEU A 126 -4.01 15.90 14.78
CA LEU A 126 -4.42 14.68 14.05
C LEU A 126 -5.06 13.60 14.94
N GLN A 127 -5.68 14.02 16.03
CA GLN A 127 -6.27 13.18 17.06
C GLN A 127 -7.36 12.24 16.53
N GLY A 128 -7.61 11.15 17.26
CA GLY A 128 -8.62 10.16 16.92
C GLY A 128 -8.26 9.26 15.74
N LEU A 129 -6.98 9.16 15.36
CA LEU A 129 -6.50 8.33 14.24
C LEU A 129 -5.60 7.18 14.70
N LEU A 130 -5.73 6.03 14.03
CA LEU A 130 -4.78 4.92 14.09
C LEU A 130 -4.15 4.73 12.71
N SER A 131 -2.85 4.95 12.57
CA SER A 131 -2.12 4.60 11.35
C SER A 131 -1.93 3.10 11.28
N ILE A 132 -2.48 2.49 10.21
CA ILE A 132 -2.54 1.03 10.06
C ILE A 132 -1.74 0.51 8.87
N ILE A 133 -1.46 1.35 7.87
CA ILE A 133 -0.65 1.01 6.70
C ILE A 133 0.24 2.21 6.38
N ASP A 134 1.51 1.92 6.10
CA ASP A 134 2.42 2.89 5.50
C ASP A 134 2.22 2.86 3.97
N TYR A 135 1.90 4.01 3.37
CA TYR A 135 1.84 4.17 1.92
C TYR A 135 3.23 4.46 1.33
N GLY A 136 4.11 5.11 2.11
CA GLY A 136 5.31 5.81 1.64
C GLY A 136 5.05 7.30 1.36
N CYS A 137 6.10 8.04 1.02
CA CYS A 137 6.05 9.47 0.63
C CYS A 137 5.23 10.34 1.60
N GLY A 138 5.40 10.16 2.91
CA GLY A 138 4.68 10.94 3.92
C GLY A 138 3.18 10.63 4.04
N THR A 139 2.69 9.61 3.33
CA THR A 139 1.27 9.23 3.35
C THR A 139 1.06 7.98 4.20
N ARG A 140 -0.01 8.00 5.01
CA ARG A 140 -0.43 6.88 5.86
C ARG A 140 -1.89 6.58 5.61
N VAL A 141 -2.25 5.31 5.64
CA VAL A 141 -3.65 4.89 5.69
C VAL A 141 -4.01 4.73 7.16
N CYS A 142 -5.06 5.44 7.57
CA CYS A 142 -5.50 5.50 8.95
C CYS A 142 -6.95 5.01 9.08
N LEU A 143 -7.30 4.53 10.26
CA LEU A 143 -8.70 4.38 10.68
C LEU A 143 -9.03 5.41 11.75
N ILE A 144 -10.25 5.92 11.68
CA ILE A 144 -10.82 6.76 12.73
C ILE A 144 -11.13 5.88 13.95
N ALA A 145 -10.56 6.23 15.09
CA ALA A 145 -10.65 5.48 16.34
C ALA A 145 -11.82 5.94 17.22
N ASN A 146 -12.13 7.24 17.18
CA ASN A 146 -13.04 7.88 18.12
C ASN A 146 -13.90 8.94 17.42
N GLY A 147 -15.18 8.98 17.80
CA GLY A 147 -16.18 9.88 17.24
C GLY A 147 -17.21 9.17 16.36
N PRO A 148 -18.15 9.92 15.76
CA PRO A 148 -19.26 9.36 14.98
C PRO A 148 -18.84 8.54 13.76
N ARG A 149 -17.64 8.80 13.23
CA ARG A 149 -17.05 8.17 12.04
C ARG A 149 -16.09 7.01 12.39
N ALA A 150 -16.07 6.54 13.64
CA ALA A 150 -15.16 5.48 14.07
C ALA A 150 -15.30 4.22 13.20
N GLY A 151 -14.17 3.70 12.71
CA GLY A 151 -14.10 2.59 11.77
C GLY A 151 -14.03 2.98 10.29
N GLU A 152 -14.24 4.26 9.95
CA GLU A 152 -13.99 4.75 8.60
C GLU A 152 -12.48 4.90 8.33
N LEU A 153 -12.11 4.72 7.07
CA LEU A 153 -10.73 4.82 6.59
C LEU A 153 -10.47 6.21 6.03
N THR A 154 -9.29 6.75 6.32
CA THR A 154 -8.80 8.00 5.74
C THR A 154 -7.33 7.89 5.35
N TYR A 155 -6.93 8.56 4.27
CA TYR A 155 -5.55 8.75 3.89
C TYR A 155 -5.05 10.06 4.50
N ARG A 156 -4.02 9.98 5.33
CA ARG A 156 -3.31 11.15 5.88
C ARG A 156 -2.05 11.38 5.06
N SER A 157 -2.05 12.41 4.23
CA SER A 157 -0.92 12.87 3.42
C SER A 157 -0.31 14.12 4.03
N ASP A 158 1.02 14.18 4.13
CA ASP A 158 1.73 15.42 4.52
C ASP A 158 1.50 16.56 3.51
N GLU A 159 1.21 16.25 2.24
CA GLU A 159 1.02 17.26 1.18
C GLU A 159 -0.45 17.61 0.94
N ARG A 160 -1.37 16.65 1.13
CA ARG A 160 -2.78 16.79 0.71
C ARG A 160 -3.77 16.71 1.86
N GLY A 161 -3.28 16.54 3.08
CA GLY A 161 -4.07 16.37 4.27
C GLY A 161 -4.89 15.09 4.32
N LEU A 162 -6.10 15.18 4.85
CA LEU A 162 -7.00 14.04 4.99
C LEU A 162 -7.88 13.85 3.76
N ILE A 163 -7.89 12.63 3.23
CA ILE A 163 -8.74 12.21 2.12
C ILE A 163 -9.53 10.99 2.55
N ASP A 164 -10.86 11.08 2.51
CA ASP A 164 -11.72 9.95 2.83
C ASP A 164 -11.45 8.75 1.91
N GLY A 165 -11.36 7.57 2.52
CA GLY A 165 -11.20 6.33 1.79
C GLY A 165 -12.46 5.49 1.80
N ARG A 166 -12.34 4.31 1.18
CA ARG A 166 -13.40 3.30 1.18
C ARG A 166 -13.30 2.43 2.45
N PRO A 167 -14.36 1.69 2.82
CA PRO A 167 -14.29 0.73 3.92
C PRO A 167 -13.06 -0.18 3.82
N LEU A 168 -12.44 -0.52 4.96
CA LEU A 168 -11.17 -1.26 4.98
C LEU A 168 -11.18 -2.52 4.12
N ILE A 169 -12.26 -3.31 4.17
CA ILE A 169 -12.38 -4.53 3.36
C ILE A 169 -12.45 -4.22 1.86
N ASP A 170 -13.11 -3.13 1.47
CA ASP A 170 -13.20 -2.71 0.08
C ASP A 170 -11.85 -2.21 -0.42
N GLU A 171 -11.02 -1.60 0.44
CA GLU A 171 -9.65 -1.19 0.10
C GLU A 171 -8.78 -2.42 -0.21
N PHE A 172 -8.94 -3.49 0.57
CA PHE A 172 -8.28 -4.76 0.28
C PHE A 172 -8.77 -5.39 -1.02
N HIS A 173 -10.08 -5.40 -1.28
CA HIS A 173 -10.60 -5.90 -2.55
C HIS A 173 -10.09 -5.09 -3.73
N HIS A 174 -10.11 -3.76 -3.63
CA HIS A 174 -9.61 -2.85 -4.65
C HIS A 174 -8.15 -3.14 -5.00
N TRP A 175 -7.29 -3.20 -3.98
CA TRP A 175 -5.88 -3.55 -4.15
C TRP A 175 -5.70 -4.90 -4.83
N LEU A 176 -6.33 -5.96 -4.30
CA LEU A 176 -6.17 -7.32 -4.83
C LEU A 176 -6.65 -7.44 -6.28
N ASP A 177 -7.77 -6.80 -6.60
CA ASP A 177 -8.35 -6.83 -7.94
C ASP A 177 -7.52 -6.01 -8.94
N GLN A 178 -6.92 -4.90 -8.51
CA GLN A 178 -5.95 -4.15 -9.30
C GLN A 178 -4.69 -4.97 -9.59
N GLU A 179 -4.08 -5.58 -8.57
CA GLU A 179 -2.89 -6.40 -8.75
C GLU A 179 -3.13 -7.61 -9.67
N ALA A 180 -4.25 -8.31 -9.48
CA ALA A 180 -4.62 -9.43 -10.33
C ALA A 180 -4.87 -8.97 -11.78
N THR A 181 -5.44 -7.78 -11.96
CA THR A 181 -5.66 -7.19 -13.28
C THR A 181 -4.35 -6.80 -13.95
N ASN A 182 -3.40 -6.25 -13.21
CA ASN A 182 -2.07 -5.91 -13.73
C ASN A 182 -1.31 -7.17 -14.18
N PHE A 183 -1.34 -8.25 -13.38
CA PHE A 183 -0.81 -9.56 -13.83
C PHE A 183 -1.48 -10.03 -15.12
N ARG A 184 -2.82 -10.02 -15.20
CA ARG A 184 -3.55 -10.43 -16.42
C ARG A 184 -3.13 -9.61 -17.65
N ARG A 185 -3.06 -8.29 -17.52
CA ARG A 185 -2.62 -7.38 -18.59
C ARG A 185 -1.22 -7.70 -19.07
N VAL A 186 -0.28 -7.88 -18.15
CA VAL A 186 1.13 -8.19 -18.47
C VAL A 186 1.24 -9.57 -19.13
N ILE A 187 0.55 -10.59 -18.59
CA ILE A 187 0.52 -11.94 -19.17
C ILE A 187 -0.01 -11.93 -20.60
N GLN A 188 -1.10 -11.19 -20.85
CA GLN A 188 -1.66 -11.06 -22.19
C GLN A 188 -0.75 -10.28 -23.13
N MET A 189 -0.13 -9.19 -22.67
CA MET A 189 0.74 -8.36 -23.49
C MET A 189 2.03 -9.07 -23.89
N MET A 190 2.60 -9.91 -23.00
CA MET A 190 3.77 -10.75 -23.31
C MET A 190 3.55 -11.67 -24.53
N GLN A 191 2.31 -12.03 -24.84
CA GLN A 191 1.98 -12.85 -26.02
C GLN A 191 1.98 -12.04 -27.33
N GLN A 192 1.95 -10.72 -27.25
CA GLN A 192 1.78 -9.82 -28.39
C GLN A 192 3.11 -9.18 -28.81
N VAL A 193 4.02 -8.97 -27.87
CA VAL A 193 5.32 -8.33 -28.08
C VAL A 193 6.47 -9.36 -28.18
N ALA A 194 7.64 -8.92 -28.65
CA ALA A 194 8.84 -9.74 -28.80
C ALA A 194 9.89 -9.49 -27.71
N THR A 195 9.87 -8.32 -27.05
CA THR A 195 10.87 -7.93 -26.05
C THR A 195 10.23 -7.38 -24.77
N ALA A 196 11.00 -7.37 -23.68
CA ALA A 196 10.58 -6.75 -22.42
C ALA A 196 10.47 -5.22 -22.52
N GLN A 197 11.21 -4.58 -23.44
CA GLN A 197 11.09 -3.16 -23.71
C GLN A 197 9.75 -2.85 -24.38
N GLU A 198 9.40 -3.58 -25.45
CA GLU A 198 8.11 -3.45 -26.12
C GLU A 198 6.94 -3.74 -25.16
N LEU A 199 7.09 -4.74 -24.28
CA LEU A 199 6.11 -5.00 -23.21
C LEU A 199 5.88 -3.75 -22.35
N ASN A 200 6.96 -3.13 -21.89
CA ASN A 200 6.90 -1.97 -21.02
C ASN A 200 6.25 -0.78 -21.72
N GLU A 201 6.69 -0.47 -22.94
CA GLU A 201 6.13 0.61 -23.77
C GLU A 201 4.63 0.40 -24.04
N ALA A 202 4.22 -0.82 -24.43
CA ALA A 202 2.83 -1.14 -24.68
C ALA A 202 1.96 -1.07 -23.42
N CYS A 203 2.46 -1.57 -22.28
CA CYS A 203 1.75 -1.51 -21.01
C CYS A 203 1.61 -0.07 -20.47
N ILE A 204 2.62 0.79 -20.65
CA ILE A 204 2.53 2.22 -20.32
C ILE A 204 1.49 2.88 -21.22
N ALA A 205 1.61 2.70 -22.54
CA ALA A 205 0.71 3.34 -23.50
C ALA A 205 -0.76 2.96 -23.30
N GLN A 206 -1.04 1.68 -23.03
CA GLN A 206 -2.41 1.18 -22.95
C GLN A 206 -3.01 1.24 -21.54
N TYR A 207 -2.20 1.08 -20.50
CA TYR A 207 -2.69 0.88 -19.13
C TYR A 207 -2.05 1.82 -18.09
N GLN A 208 -1.14 2.70 -18.50
CA GLN A 208 -0.33 3.53 -17.59
C GLN A 208 0.41 2.66 -16.53
N LEU A 209 0.80 1.44 -16.91
CA LEU A 209 1.46 0.49 -16.01
C LEU A 209 2.99 0.56 -16.17
N TYR A 210 3.63 1.42 -15.38
CA TYR A 210 5.08 1.66 -15.43
C TYR A 210 5.94 0.55 -14.83
N SER A 211 5.33 -0.34 -14.03
CA SER A 211 5.98 -1.48 -13.37
C SER A 211 5.74 -2.81 -14.08
N ALA A 212 5.30 -2.81 -15.34
CA ALA A 212 4.95 -4.03 -16.10
C ALA A 212 6.07 -5.09 -16.08
N ARG A 213 7.32 -4.66 -16.07
CA ARG A 213 8.49 -5.54 -16.03
C ARG A 213 8.64 -6.28 -14.69
N ASP A 214 8.21 -5.70 -13.56
CA ASP A 214 8.25 -6.38 -12.26
C ASP A 214 7.24 -7.53 -12.22
N TYR A 215 6.01 -7.29 -12.71
CA TYR A 215 4.99 -8.34 -12.87
C TYR A 215 5.48 -9.47 -13.77
N MET A 216 6.11 -9.12 -14.91
CA MET A 216 6.69 -10.09 -15.84
C MET A 216 7.77 -10.95 -15.18
N VAL A 217 8.80 -10.32 -14.60
CA VAL A 217 9.92 -11.02 -13.95
C VAL A 217 9.39 -11.99 -12.92
N SER A 218 8.43 -11.55 -12.11
CA SER A 218 7.87 -12.41 -11.08
C SER A 218 7.04 -13.55 -11.62
N TYR A 219 6.15 -13.29 -12.57
CA TYR A 219 5.30 -14.32 -13.16
C TYR A 219 6.11 -15.41 -13.88
N LEU A 220 7.20 -15.02 -14.54
CA LEU A 220 8.11 -15.96 -15.21
C LEU A 220 9.01 -16.73 -14.23
N GLY A 221 8.99 -16.39 -12.93
CA GLY A 221 9.85 -17.06 -11.95
C GLY A 221 11.32 -16.66 -12.06
N ILE A 222 11.61 -15.51 -12.68
CA ILE A 222 12.98 -15.09 -12.97
C ILE A 222 13.65 -14.63 -11.66
N VAL A 223 14.72 -15.32 -11.28
CA VAL A 223 15.49 -15.02 -10.08
C VAL A 223 16.69 -14.16 -10.47
N LYS A 224 16.98 -13.12 -9.68
CA LYS A 224 18.19 -12.32 -9.86
C LYS A 224 19.45 -13.17 -9.71
N PRO A 225 20.41 -13.05 -10.65
CA PRO A 225 21.69 -13.72 -10.53
C PRO A 225 22.49 -13.16 -9.34
N ALA A 226 22.96 -14.04 -8.45
CA ALA A 226 23.69 -13.63 -7.23
C ALA A 226 25.07 -13.04 -7.55
N ASP A 227 25.68 -13.44 -8.66
CA ASP A 227 26.93 -12.90 -9.19
C ASP A 227 26.81 -11.42 -9.60
N LEU A 228 25.64 -10.97 -10.03
CA LEU A 228 25.39 -9.58 -10.42
C LEU A 228 24.88 -8.70 -9.27
N PHE A 229 24.16 -9.26 -8.30
CA PHE A 229 23.42 -8.49 -7.28
C PHE A 229 23.74 -8.86 -5.83
N GLY A 230 24.64 -9.82 -5.61
CA GLY A 230 24.94 -10.39 -4.30
C GLY A 230 23.85 -11.33 -3.77
N GLU A 231 24.13 -11.96 -2.63
CA GLU A 231 23.21 -12.91 -1.99
C GLU A 231 22.26 -12.28 -0.95
N ALA A 232 22.50 -11.02 -0.56
CA ALA A 232 21.74 -10.27 0.43
C ALA A 232 20.42 -9.69 -0.13
N GLU A 233 19.69 -8.88 0.65
CA GLU A 233 18.40 -8.25 0.28
C GLU A 233 18.39 -7.53 -1.09
N ASN A 234 19.55 -7.12 -1.61
CA ASN A 234 19.72 -6.53 -2.95
C ASN A 234 19.30 -7.45 -4.11
N ARG A 235 19.26 -8.78 -3.91
CA ARG A 235 18.70 -9.73 -4.90
C ARG A 235 17.22 -9.49 -5.18
N PHE A 236 16.57 -8.69 -4.35
CA PHE A 236 15.16 -8.39 -4.47
C PHE A 236 15.00 -6.97 -5.08
N HIS A 237 15.53 -5.90 -4.51
CA HIS A 237 15.22 -4.51 -4.91
C HIS A 237 15.56 -4.13 -6.36
N GLY A 238 14.62 -3.53 -7.12
CA GLY A 238 14.90 -2.98 -8.46
C GLY A 238 15.12 -4.03 -9.56
N ALA A 239 14.38 -5.14 -9.57
CA ALA A 239 14.59 -6.21 -10.55
C ALA A 239 14.44 -5.77 -12.01
N SER A 240 13.56 -4.82 -12.30
CA SER A 240 13.38 -4.29 -13.65
C SER A 240 14.30 -3.11 -14.00
N GLN A 241 15.11 -2.59 -13.07
CA GLN A 241 15.89 -1.37 -13.31
C GLN A 241 17.07 -1.57 -14.28
N ASN A 242 17.52 -2.82 -14.46
CA ASN A 242 18.57 -3.19 -15.41
C ASN A 242 18.10 -4.36 -16.30
N PRO A 243 18.43 -4.42 -17.60
CA PRO A 243 17.90 -5.41 -18.55
C PRO A 243 18.47 -6.84 -18.44
N TRP A 244 19.01 -7.24 -17.28
CA TRP A 244 19.67 -8.54 -17.09
C TRP A 244 18.73 -9.75 -17.32
N TYR A 245 17.42 -9.56 -17.23
CA TYR A 245 16.40 -10.59 -17.45
C TYR A 245 16.00 -10.76 -18.93
N GLU A 246 16.48 -9.93 -19.87
CA GLU A 246 16.03 -9.94 -21.27
C GLU A 246 16.25 -11.27 -21.98
N ALA A 247 17.34 -11.97 -21.67
CA ALA A 247 17.62 -13.30 -22.23
C ALA A 247 16.57 -14.36 -21.84
N GLN A 248 15.82 -14.12 -20.77
CA GLN A 248 14.80 -15.01 -20.23
C GLN A 248 13.39 -14.60 -20.71
N PHE A 249 13.26 -13.54 -21.51
CA PHE A 249 11.98 -13.15 -22.10
C PHE A 249 11.50 -14.24 -23.08
N PRO A 250 10.23 -14.67 -23.04
CA PRO A 250 9.71 -15.67 -23.96
C PRO A 250 9.81 -15.14 -25.39
N ARG A 251 10.78 -15.63 -26.17
CA ARG A 251 10.81 -15.34 -27.60
C ARG A 251 9.60 -16.04 -28.22
N LYS A 252 8.76 -15.30 -28.95
CA LYS A 252 7.76 -15.91 -29.83
C LYS A 252 8.48 -16.99 -30.63
N LYS A 253 8.06 -18.26 -30.48
CA LYS A 253 8.40 -19.28 -31.46
C LYS A 253 7.78 -18.81 -32.76
N ILE A 254 8.58 -18.18 -33.61
CA ILE A 254 8.22 -17.99 -35.01
C ILE A 254 8.11 -19.42 -35.54
N PHE A 255 6.89 -19.94 -35.62
CA PHE A 255 6.62 -21.09 -36.46
C PHE A 255 6.92 -20.61 -37.88
N GLY A 256 8.16 -20.85 -38.30
CA GLY A 256 8.57 -20.63 -39.67
C GLY A 256 7.67 -21.45 -40.57
N LEU A 257 7.04 -20.77 -41.53
CA LEU A 257 6.60 -21.42 -42.75
C LEU A 257 7.81 -22.16 -43.34
N PHE A 258 7.71 -23.48 -43.38
CA PHE A 258 8.40 -24.34 -44.34
C PHE A 258 7.32 -25.17 -45.04
#